data_AF-A0A182FGN2-F1
#
_entry.id   AF-A0A182FGN2-F1
#
_cell.length_a   1.000
_cell.length_b   1.000
_cell.length_c   1.000
_cell.angle_alpha   90.00
_cell.angle_beta   90.00
_cell.angle_gamma   90.00
#
_symmetry.space_group_name_H-M   'P 1'
#
loop_
_entity.id
_entity.type
_entity.pdbx_description
1 polymer ?
#
loop_
_entity_poly.entity_id
_entity_poly.type
_entity_poly.pdbx_seq_one_letter_code
_entity_poly.pdbx_strand_id
1 'polypeptide(L)'
;MCADLLPPATVRGMTELDRDAFTRTVRVPHLIVPEATNLNSAARAMKQYLLKMERYKPIRSEERKITLHPIPVKQWEDLPVEPLKELGIEKDCLVWEEIKLSYENYKYDLILKAVLPEDQEGLSAFSKIGHIIHLNLKNHLLPYRRLIGKVLMDKIADCRTVVNKSNSIQNTYRNFEMELICGEPDYEVSIKENGCAYKFDFSRVYWNPRLSTEHQKITDMLQQGDLLYDLYAGVGPFTVPAAKKGCTVVANDLNPDSYSALVINCGLNKVMRTVKCYNKDAVDFIKVELRKDLLAKLADAKFQGNIHITMNLPAMAVEHLVHFPGLLSGESIELRIKPLVHVYCFAQGADDKKPIAQQKVEQWLGVEVTAMLKEITFVRNVAPNKDMMRVRNLSVLRMAKKANKLKDQPKQLAKKAKNVFAVSQAKKGNLKKTKEVAAKLKKINVQDKREKVDANFKTLHAQIVAKKTPKPTPRPLPAKNKTTPDTNKMETDLNKLEMK
;
A
#
# COMPACT_ATOMS: atom_id res chain seq x y z
N MET A 1 11.05 -8.36 25.22
CA MET A 1 10.12 -9.49 25.31
C MET A 1 10.78 -10.60 26.11
N CYS A 2 10.01 -11.40 26.84
CA CYS A 2 10.54 -12.56 27.57
C CYS A 2 10.93 -13.60 26.52
N ALA A 3 12.19 -14.05 26.53
CA ALA A 3 12.67 -15.01 25.54
C ALA A 3 11.88 -16.32 25.58
N ASP A 4 11.38 -16.71 26.76
CA ASP A 4 10.58 -17.92 26.93
C ASP A 4 9.19 -17.80 26.29
N LEU A 5 8.63 -16.60 26.21
CA LEU A 5 7.33 -16.35 25.57
C LEU A 5 7.42 -16.14 24.05
N LEU A 6 8.59 -16.31 23.45
CA LEU A 6 8.75 -16.30 21.99
C LEU A 6 8.62 -17.72 21.42
N PRO A 7 8.27 -17.86 20.12
CA PRO A 7 8.34 -19.16 19.46
C PRO A 7 9.73 -19.82 19.61
N PRO A 8 9.82 -21.16 19.62
CA PRO A 8 11.09 -21.87 19.71
C PRO A 8 12.07 -21.47 18.59
N ALA A 9 13.35 -21.28 18.91
CA ALA A 9 14.37 -20.93 17.91
C ALA A 9 14.59 -22.05 16.86
N THR A 10 14.18 -23.28 17.18
CA THR A 10 14.26 -24.46 16.30
C THR A 10 13.38 -24.36 15.06
N VAL A 11 12.39 -23.46 15.03
CA VAL A 11 11.52 -23.25 13.84
C VAL A 11 12.20 -22.41 12.75
N ARG A 12 13.41 -21.89 13.02
CA ARG A 12 14.16 -21.05 12.07
C ARG A 12 14.44 -21.82 10.78
N GLY A 13 14.18 -21.18 9.65
CA GLY A 13 14.43 -21.75 8.32
C GLY A 13 13.37 -22.72 7.83
N MET A 14 12.32 -23.00 8.62
CA MET A 14 11.18 -23.82 8.21
C MET A 14 10.53 -23.27 6.94
N THR A 15 10.31 -24.11 5.93
CA THR A 15 9.67 -23.74 4.65
C THR A 15 8.28 -24.33 4.47
N GLU A 16 7.97 -25.40 5.21
CA GLU A 16 6.65 -26.01 5.32
C GLU A 16 6.15 -25.89 6.75
N LEU A 17 4.93 -25.35 6.92
CA LEU A 17 4.39 -25.06 8.25
C LEU A 17 4.11 -26.36 9.03
N ASP A 18 4.92 -26.61 10.04
CA ASP A 18 4.65 -27.57 11.12
C ASP A 18 4.22 -26.78 12.37
N ARG A 19 2.96 -26.97 12.79
CA ARG A 19 2.38 -26.26 13.94
C ARG A 19 2.88 -26.82 15.27
N ASP A 20 3.21 -28.10 15.32
CA ASP A 20 3.62 -28.75 16.57
C ASP A 20 5.03 -28.31 16.98
N ALA A 21 5.88 -27.98 16.01
CA ALA A 21 7.21 -27.38 16.23
C ALA A 21 7.19 -26.04 17.00
N PHE A 22 6.03 -25.38 17.11
CA PHE A 22 5.85 -24.16 17.92
C PHE A 22 5.54 -24.46 19.40
N THR A 23 5.37 -25.72 19.76
CA THR A 23 5.06 -26.12 21.13
C THR A 23 6.24 -25.84 22.06
N ARG A 24 5.96 -25.20 23.21
CA ARG A 24 6.94 -24.97 24.25
C ARG A 24 6.30 -24.97 25.63
N THR A 25 6.99 -25.53 26.60
CA THR A 25 6.65 -25.39 28.02
C THR A 25 7.41 -24.23 28.62
N VAL A 26 6.71 -23.35 29.34
CA VAL A 26 7.29 -22.17 29.97
C VAL A 26 6.80 -22.03 31.40
N ARG A 27 7.68 -21.68 32.33
CA ARG A 27 7.33 -21.45 33.72
C ARG A 27 6.93 -19.99 33.93
N VAL A 28 5.73 -19.76 34.43
CA VAL A 28 5.16 -18.41 34.60
C VAL A 28 4.53 -18.22 35.98
N PRO A 29 4.50 -16.98 36.49
CA PRO A 29 3.82 -16.68 37.75
C PRO A 29 2.30 -16.81 37.61
N HIS A 30 1.69 -17.35 38.66
CA HIS A 30 0.24 -17.47 38.82
C HIS A 30 -0.15 -16.95 40.20
N LEU A 31 -1.24 -16.20 40.25
CA LEU A 31 -1.90 -15.84 41.49
C LEU A 31 -3.07 -16.79 41.72
N ILE A 32 -2.99 -17.58 42.79
CA ILE A 32 -4.10 -18.41 43.27
C ILE A 32 -5.03 -17.50 44.08
N VAL A 33 -6.33 -17.52 43.78
CA VAL A 33 -7.31 -16.67 44.46
C VAL A 33 -8.06 -17.51 45.49
N PRO A 34 -7.91 -17.23 46.80
CA PRO A 34 -8.58 -17.96 47.87
C PRO A 34 -10.10 -18.00 47.68
N GLU A 35 -10.77 -19.04 48.16
CA GLU A 35 -12.23 -19.21 47.98
C GLU A 35 -13.04 -18.04 48.55
N ALA A 36 -12.60 -17.52 49.70
CA ALA A 36 -13.21 -16.37 50.37
C ALA A 36 -13.12 -15.06 49.56
N THR A 37 -12.19 -14.97 48.61
CA THR A 37 -11.95 -13.76 47.82
C THR A 37 -12.81 -13.75 46.55
N ASN A 38 -13.30 -12.58 46.12
CA ASN A 38 -13.97 -12.48 44.83
C ASN A 38 -12.95 -12.50 43.67
N LEU A 39 -13.02 -13.51 42.80
CA LEU A 39 -12.12 -13.67 41.65
C LEU A 39 -12.14 -12.47 40.70
N ASN A 40 -13.30 -11.85 40.47
CA ASN A 40 -13.40 -10.70 39.56
C ASN A 40 -12.71 -9.46 40.15
N SER A 41 -12.76 -9.28 41.47
CA SER A 41 -12.03 -8.21 42.16
C SER A 41 -10.52 -8.41 42.03
N ALA A 42 -10.03 -9.63 42.30
CA ALA A 42 -8.61 -9.98 42.13
C ALA A 42 -8.15 -9.80 40.67
N ALA A 43 -8.94 -10.26 39.70
CA ALA A 43 -8.67 -10.08 38.28
C ALA A 43 -8.62 -8.61 37.85
N ARG A 44 -9.46 -7.76 38.45
CA ARG A 44 -9.44 -6.30 38.21
C ARG A 44 -8.15 -5.67 38.71
N ALA A 45 -7.70 -6.04 39.92
CA ALA A 45 -6.42 -5.59 40.47
C ALA A 45 -5.23 -6.05 39.59
N MET A 46 -5.32 -7.25 39.02
CA MET A 46 -4.24 -7.85 38.21
C MET A 46 -4.27 -7.50 36.73
N LYS A 47 -5.19 -6.65 36.26
CA LYS A 47 -5.44 -6.38 34.83
C LYS A 47 -4.19 -5.99 34.03
N GLN A 48 -3.25 -5.27 34.64
CA GLN A 48 -2.00 -4.83 34.02
C GLN A 48 -0.90 -5.91 33.98
N TYR A 49 -1.00 -6.90 34.87
CA TYR A 49 -0.02 -7.98 35.02
C TYR A 49 -0.42 -9.26 34.28
N LEU A 50 -1.63 -9.36 33.72
CA LEU A 50 -2.10 -10.56 33.02
C LEU A 50 -1.17 -10.97 31.87
N LEU A 51 -0.91 -12.27 31.73
CA LEU A 51 -0.29 -12.82 30.54
C LEU A 51 -1.26 -12.77 29.35
N LYS A 52 -1.11 -11.77 28.49
CA LYS A 52 -1.95 -11.59 27.29
C LYS A 52 -1.29 -12.25 26.09
N MET A 53 -1.88 -13.35 25.61
CA MET A 53 -1.47 -14.07 24.39
C MET A 53 -2.70 -14.43 23.55
N GLU A 54 -2.50 -14.76 22.28
CA GLU A 54 -3.62 -15.21 21.44
C GLU A 54 -4.20 -16.51 22.00
N ARG A 55 -5.53 -16.64 21.97
CA ARG A 55 -6.24 -17.87 22.35
C ARG A 55 -5.81 -18.46 23.71
N TYR A 56 -5.28 -17.63 24.62
CA TYR A 56 -4.89 -17.98 25.97
C TYR A 56 -5.83 -17.30 26.95
N LYS A 57 -6.40 -18.07 27.89
CA LYS A 57 -7.26 -17.53 28.95
C LYS A 57 -6.40 -17.35 30.22
N PRO A 58 -5.97 -16.11 30.54
CA PRO A 58 -5.15 -15.89 31.73
C PRO A 58 -5.93 -15.99 33.03
N ILE A 59 -7.27 -15.89 32.99
CA ILE A 59 -8.12 -16.06 34.18
C ILE A 59 -8.85 -17.40 34.01
N ARG A 60 -8.59 -18.33 34.93
CA ARG A 60 -9.16 -19.68 34.94
C ARG A 60 -10.04 -19.83 36.16
N SER A 61 -11.35 -19.65 35.97
CA SER A 61 -12.32 -19.66 37.07
C SER A 61 -12.42 -21.00 37.79
N GLU A 62 -12.30 -22.10 37.05
CA GLU A 62 -12.34 -23.47 37.60
C GLU A 62 -11.16 -23.74 38.55
N GLU A 63 -9.98 -23.21 38.23
CA GLU A 63 -8.77 -23.34 39.05
C GLU A 63 -8.59 -22.16 40.02
N ARG A 64 -9.51 -21.18 40.02
CA ARG A 64 -9.39 -19.88 40.69
C ARG A 64 -8.01 -19.23 40.52
N LYS A 65 -7.47 -19.29 39.31
CA LYS A 65 -6.08 -18.96 38.99
C LYS A 65 -5.98 -17.81 38.00
N ILE A 66 -5.04 -16.90 38.24
CA ILE A 66 -4.72 -15.78 37.35
C ILE A 66 -3.26 -15.92 36.88
N THR A 67 -3.04 -16.24 35.60
CA THR A 67 -1.70 -16.27 35.00
C THR A 67 -1.19 -14.86 34.75
N LEU A 68 0.00 -14.58 35.27
CA LEU A 68 0.67 -13.29 35.20
C LEU A 68 1.85 -13.32 34.24
N HIS A 69 2.21 -12.15 33.72
CA HIS A 69 3.30 -11.99 32.79
C HIS A 69 4.65 -12.04 33.56
N PRO A 70 5.63 -12.87 33.15
CA PRO A 70 6.87 -13.10 33.89
C PRO A 70 7.88 -11.92 33.85
N ILE A 71 7.75 -10.99 32.89
CA ILE A 71 8.60 -9.77 32.86
C ILE A 71 8.28 -8.83 34.04
N PRO A 72 7.04 -8.33 34.20
CA PRO A 72 6.71 -7.43 35.30
C PRO A 72 6.51 -8.13 36.64
N VAL A 73 6.45 -9.48 36.69
CA VAL A 73 6.26 -10.24 37.93
C VAL A 73 7.36 -11.28 38.08
N LYS A 74 8.35 -10.96 38.90
CA LYS A 74 9.47 -11.84 39.27
C LYS A 74 9.40 -12.26 40.73
N GLN A 75 8.75 -11.45 41.57
CA GLN A 75 8.53 -11.70 42.99
C GLN A 75 7.22 -11.04 43.45
N TRP A 76 6.81 -11.32 44.69
CA TRP A 76 5.56 -10.82 45.27
C TRP A 76 5.48 -9.30 45.31
N GLU A 77 6.61 -8.65 45.61
CA GLU A 77 6.74 -7.21 45.78
C GLU A 77 6.58 -6.44 44.45
N ASP A 78 6.56 -7.12 43.31
CA ASP A 78 6.26 -6.51 42.01
C ASP A 78 4.75 -6.30 41.77
N LEU A 79 3.91 -6.92 42.60
CA LEU A 79 2.45 -6.81 42.56
C LEU A 79 1.95 -5.66 43.47
N PRO A 80 0.71 -5.18 43.28
CA PRO A 80 0.09 -4.23 44.19
C PRO A 80 -0.25 -4.92 45.51
N VAL A 81 0.74 -5.04 46.39
CA VAL A 81 0.67 -5.82 47.63
C VAL A 81 -0.46 -5.38 48.55
N GLU A 82 -0.57 -4.08 48.84
CA GLU A 82 -1.59 -3.58 49.78
C GLU A 82 -3.02 -3.85 49.28
N PRO A 83 -3.39 -3.53 48.01
CA PRO A 83 -4.69 -3.93 47.46
C PRO A 83 -4.94 -5.44 47.45
N LEU A 84 -3.90 -6.28 47.28
CA LEU A 84 -4.06 -7.73 47.31
C LEU A 84 -4.32 -8.25 48.73
N LYS A 85 -3.64 -7.69 49.73
CA LYS A 85 -3.88 -8.01 51.14
C LYS A 85 -5.28 -7.60 51.60
N GLU A 86 -5.79 -6.45 51.17
CA GLU A 86 -7.16 -6.02 51.42
C GLU A 86 -8.20 -7.02 50.86
N LEU A 87 -7.83 -7.75 49.80
CA LEU A 87 -8.65 -8.82 49.22
C LEU A 87 -8.42 -10.19 49.87
N GLY A 88 -7.57 -10.28 50.90
CA GLY A 88 -7.19 -11.52 51.58
C GLY A 88 -6.24 -12.41 50.76
N ILE A 89 -5.47 -11.84 49.83
CA ILE A 89 -4.50 -12.55 49.01
C ILE A 89 -3.10 -12.28 49.56
N GLU A 90 -2.43 -13.33 50.00
CA GLU A 90 -1.13 -13.28 50.67
C GLU A 90 0.02 -13.76 49.75
N LYS A 91 1.26 -13.61 50.22
CA LYS A 91 2.48 -13.92 49.45
C LYS A 91 2.55 -15.37 48.96
N ASP A 92 2.05 -16.31 49.74
CA ASP A 92 1.99 -17.74 49.44
C ASP A 92 1.02 -18.07 48.28
N CYS A 93 0.11 -17.16 47.94
CA CYS A 93 -0.79 -17.30 46.80
C CYS A 93 -0.08 -17.09 45.45
N LEU A 94 1.14 -16.53 45.43
CA LEU A 94 1.93 -16.38 44.22
C LEU A 94 2.82 -17.61 43.99
N VAL A 95 2.52 -18.37 42.94
CA VAL A 95 3.21 -19.62 42.60
C VAL A 95 3.75 -19.58 41.17
N TRP A 96 4.77 -20.41 40.88
CA TRP A 96 5.35 -20.53 39.54
C TRP A 96 5.12 -21.93 38.99
N GLU A 97 4.28 -22.01 37.97
CA GLU A 97 3.88 -23.27 37.33
C GLU A 97 4.19 -23.23 35.84
N GLU A 98 4.30 -24.41 35.25
CA GLU A 98 4.50 -24.57 33.82
C GLU A 98 3.18 -24.44 33.06
N ILE A 99 3.23 -23.72 31.94
CA ILE A 99 2.16 -23.68 30.94
C ILE A 99 2.69 -24.18 29.60
N LYS A 100 1.83 -24.84 28.83
CA LYS A 100 2.12 -25.25 27.46
C LYS A 100 1.63 -24.18 26.50
N LEU A 101 2.55 -23.54 25.80
CA LEU A 101 2.29 -22.67 24.67
C LEU A 101 2.38 -23.46 23.37
N SER A 102 1.59 -23.07 22.38
CA SER A 102 1.54 -23.71 21.06
C SER A 102 1.43 -22.65 19.95
N TYR A 103 1.43 -23.11 18.69
CA TYR A 103 1.20 -22.27 17.52
C TYR A 103 0.01 -21.29 17.70
N GLU A 104 -1.07 -21.75 18.32
CA GLU A 104 -2.30 -20.98 18.56
C GLU A 104 -2.08 -19.72 19.40
N ASN A 105 -1.03 -19.69 20.23
CA ASN A 105 -0.78 -18.61 21.18
C ASN A 105 0.06 -17.46 20.61
N TYR A 106 0.70 -17.67 19.46
CA TYR A 106 1.54 -16.69 18.81
C TYR A 106 0.81 -15.97 17.68
N LYS A 107 1.01 -14.66 17.61
CA LYS A 107 0.58 -13.84 16.48
C LYS A 107 1.39 -14.18 15.22
N TYR A 108 0.81 -13.92 14.05
CA TYR A 108 1.48 -14.18 12.76
C TYR A 108 2.85 -13.50 12.65
N ASP A 109 3.02 -12.28 13.17
CA ASP A 109 4.26 -11.52 13.09
C ASP A 109 5.38 -12.16 13.91
N LEU A 110 5.06 -12.70 15.09
CA LEU A 110 6.01 -13.43 15.92
C LEU A 110 6.39 -14.77 15.28
N ILE A 111 5.42 -15.49 14.72
CA ILE A 111 5.65 -16.75 14.00
C ILE A 111 6.61 -16.51 12.83
N LEU A 112 6.29 -15.55 11.96
CA LEU A 112 7.11 -15.25 10.79
C LEU A 112 8.49 -14.72 11.20
N LYS A 113 8.57 -13.89 12.24
CA LYS A 113 9.85 -13.42 12.78
C LYS A 113 10.72 -14.55 13.34
N ALA A 114 10.14 -15.64 13.85
CA ALA A 114 10.87 -16.79 14.35
C ALA A 114 11.27 -17.80 13.25
N VAL A 115 10.51 -17.84 12.15
CA VAL A 115 10.79 -18.73 11.01
C VAL A 115 11.78 -18.12 10.01
N LEU A 116 11.60 -16.86 9.62
CA LEU A 116 12.33 -16.23 8.51
C LEU A 116 13.79 -15.89 8.87
N PRO A 117 14.78 -15.91 7.97
CA PRO A 117 16.17 -15.60 8.31
C PRO A 117 16.36 -14.24 9.03
N GLU A 118 17.20 -14.19 10.06
CA GLU A 118 17.44 -12.97 10.87
C GLU A 118 18.33 -11.94 10.17
N ASP A 119 19.20 -12.41 9.28
CA ASP A 119 20.10 -11.60 8.46
C ASP A 119 19.39 -10.93 7.27
N GLN A 120 18.09 -11.20 7.09
CA GLN A 120 17.30 -10.71 5.97
C GLN A 120 16.06 -9.96 6.46
N GLU A 121 15.56 -9.09 5.59
CA GLU A 121 14.32 -8.37 5.87
C GLU A 121 13.13 -9.34 5.91
N GLY A 122 12.34 -9.27 6.99
CA GLY A 122 11.15 -10.10 7.16
C GLY A 122 10.03 -9.76 6.18
N LEU A 123 8.85 -10.34 6.43
CA LEU A 123 7.67 -10.06 5.62
C LEU A 123 7.31 -8.57 5.69
N SER A 124 7.27 -7.91 4.54
CA SER A 124 6.81 -6.52 4.42
C SER A 124 5.30 -6.41 4.67
N ALA A 125 4.80 -5.17 4.83
CA ALA A 125 3.36 -4.95 5.03
C ALA A 125 2.52 -5.49 3.86
N PHE A 126 1.43 -6.17 4.19
CA PHE A 126 0.45 -6.69 3.25
C PHE A 126 -0.79 -5.80 3.16
N SER A 127 -1.65 -6.05 2.17
CA SER A 127 -2.97 -5.41 2.06
C SER A 127 -4.07 -6.46 2.21
N LYS A 128 -5.09 -6.18 3.02
CA LYS A 128 -6.32 -7.00 3.10
C LYS A 128 -7.39 -6.39 2.22
N ILE A 129 -8.00 -7.18 1.34
CA ILE A 129 -9.11 -6.81 0.46
C ILE A 129 -10.19 -7.87 0.65
N GLY A 130 -11.21 -7.58 1.46
CA GLY A 130 -12.21 -8.58 1.83
C GLY A 130 -11.54 -9.76 2.53
N HIS A 131 -11.74 -10.97 2.00
CA HIS A 131 -11.09 -12.20 2.48
C HIS A 131 -9.71 -12.46 1.87
N ILE A 132 -9.23 -11.58 0.99
CA ILE A 132 -7.96 -11.75 0.27
C ILE A 132 -6.84 -11.00 0.99
N ILE A 133 -5.71 -11.68 1.18
CA ILE A 133 -4.44 -11.05 1.58
C ILE A 133 -3.53 -10.95 0.36
N HIS A 134 -3.16 -9.73 0.01
CA HIS A 134 -2.29 -9.43 -1.10
C HIS A 134 -0.88 -9.04 -0.61
N LEU A 135 0.09 -9.85 -1.02
CA LEU A 135 1.51 -9.75 -0.66
C LEU A 135 2.34 -9.16 -1.80
N ASN A 136 3.51 -8.65 -1.43
CA ASN A 136 4.57 -8.28 -2.36
C ASN A 136 5.89 -8.88 -1.85
N LEU A 137 6.04 -10.19 -2.03
CA LEU A 137 7.18 -10.94 -1.53
C LEU A 137 8.47 -10.57 -2.27
N LYS A 138 9.54 -10.33 -1.50
CA LYS A 138 10.89 -10.20 -2.05
C LYS A 138 11.44 -11.57 -2.43
N ASN A 139 12.42 -11.60 -3.34
CA ASN A 139 12.98 -12.84 -3.88
C ASN A 139 13.43 -13.84 -2.79
N HIS A 140 14.05 -13.34 -1.72
CA HIS A 140 14.52 -14.17 -0.62
C HIS A 140 13.40 -14.76 0.26
N LEU A 141 12.18 -14.22 0.18
CA LEU A 141 11.00 -14.74 0.86
C LEU A 141 10.21 -15.75 0.01
N LEU A 142 10.50 -15.85 -1.31
CA LEU A 142 9.80 -16.78 -2.20
C LEU A 142 9.92 -18.26 -1.79
N PRO A 143 11.03 -18.76 -1.21
CA PRO A 143 11.10 -20.11 -0.67
C PRO A 143 10.09 -20.36 0.47
N TYR A 144 9.73 -19.32 1.22
CA TYR A 144 8.82 -19.39 2.36
C TYR A 144 7.36 -19.08 2.00
N ARG A 145 7.06 -18.79 0.72
CA ARG A 145 5.75 -18.23 0.32
C ARG A 145 4.56 -19.08 0.79
N ARG A 146 4.64 -20.40 0.66
CA ARG A 146 3.56 -21.31 1.10
C ARG A 146 3.35 -21.28 2.62
N LEU A 147 4.44 -21.28 3.40
CA LEU A 147 4.36 -21.14 4.86
C LEU A 147 3.78 -19.78 5.24
N ILE A 148 4.25 -18.70 4.63
CA ILE A 148 3.72 -17.35 4.85
C ILE A 148 2.22 -17.33 4.58
N GLY A 149 1.78 -17.89 3.44
CA GLY A 149 0.37 -17.99 3.08
C GLY A 149 -0.47 -18.73 4.12
N LYS A 150 -0.01 -19.91 4.56
CA LYS A 150 -0.71 -20.70 5.59
C LYS A 150 -0.80 -19.94 6.93
N VAL A 151 0.30 -19.32 7.37
CA VAL A 151 0.32 -18.57 8.63
C VAL A 151 -0.65 -17.37 8.58
N LEU A 152 -0.67 -16.63 7.47
CA LEU A 152 -1.60 -15.51 7.32
C LEU A 152 -3.06 -15.96 7.26
N MET A 153 -3.35 -17.07 6.58
CA MET A 153 -4.68 -17.65 6.51
C MET A 153 -5.19 -18.16 7.87
N ASP A 154 -4.33 -18.83 8.65
CA ASP A 154 -4.66 -19.32 9.99
C ASP A 154 -4.90 -18.19 11.00
N LYS A 155 -4.14 -17.09 10.88
CA LYS A 155 -4.06 -16.04 11.91
C LYS A 155 -4.85 -14.78 11.62
N ILE A 156 -5.15 -14.49 10.35
CA ILE A 156 -5.93 -13.31 9.99
C ILE A 156 -7.39 -13.73 9.82
N ALA A 157 -8.25 -13.19 10.69
CA ALA A 157 -9.69 -13.42 10.62
C ALA A 157 -10.25 -13.12 9.22
N ASP A 158 -11.15 -13.97 8.77
CA ASP A 158 -11.83 -13.94 7.46
C ASP A 158 -10.90 -14.09 6.25
N CYS A 159 -9.61 -14.39 6.42
CA CYS A 159 -8.72 -14.67 5.31
C CYS A 159 -9.02 -16.06 4.72
N ARG A 160 -9.36 -16.12 3.43
CA ARG A 160 -9.55 -17.39 2.69
C ARG A 160 -8.61 -17.57 1.50
N THR A 161 -7.98 -16.49 1.06
CA THR A 161 -7.17 -16.48 -0.16
C THR A 161 -5.95 -15.59 0.06
N VAL A 162 -4.75 -16.11 -0.20
CA VAL A 162 -3.50 -15.34 -0.13
C VAL A 162 -2.85 -15.33 -1.51
N VAL A 163 -2.58 -14.13 -2.01
CA VAL A 163 -1.98 -13.91 -3.32
C VAL A 163 -0.69 -13.11 -3.22
N ASN A 164 0.25 -13.39 -4.12
CA ASN A 164 1.43 -12.55 -4.31
C ASN A 164 1.27 -11.70 -5.57
N LYS A 165 1.74 -10.47 -5.50
CA LYS A 165 1.92 -9.63 -6.68
C LYS A 165 3.01 -10.23 -7.58
N SER A 166 2.69 -10.49 -8.85
CA SER A 166 3.70 -10.74 -9.87
C SER A 166 4.50 -9.45 -10.16
N ASN A 167 5.80 -9.58 -10.45
CA ASN A 167 6.71 -8.44 -10.65
C ASN A 167 6.38 -7.57 -11.89
N SER A 168 5.39 -7.94 -12.71
CA SER A 168 5.01 -7.19 -13.91
C SER A 168 3.57 -6.64 -13.80
N ILE A 169 3.40 -5.33 -14.00
CA ILE A 169 2.11 -4.72 -14.35
C ILE A 169 2.23 -4.37 -15.83
N GLN A 170 1.79 -5.27 -16.70
CA GLN A 170 2.00 -5.11 -18.14
C GLN A 170 0.71 -5.08 -18.98
N ASN A 171 -0.48 -5.11 -18.36
CA ASN A 171 -1.74 -5.06 -19.12
C ASN A 171 -2.37 -3.66 -19.16
N THR A 172 -3.17 -3.43 -20.20
CA THR A 172 -3.91 -2.19 -20.47
C THR A 172 -4.82 -1.78 -19.31
N TYR A 173 -5.43 -2.74 -18.62
CA TYR A 173 -6.38 -2.51 -17.53
C TYR A 173 -5.72 -2.31 -16.15
N ARG A 174 -4.39 -2.44 -16.07
CA ARG A 174 -3.58 -2.40 -14.83
C ARG A 174 -3.99 -3.39 -13.74
N ASN A 175 -4.59 -4.52 -14.14
CA ASN A 175 -4.86 -5.61 -13.23
C ASN A 175 -3.54 -6.32 -12.91
N PHE A 176 -3.34 -6.68 -11.65
CA PHE A 176 -2.14 -7.42 -11.24
C PHE A 176 -2.24 -8.86 -11.71
N GLU A 177 -1.19 -9.38 -12.35
CA GLU A 177 -1.00 -10.83 -12.37
C GLU A 177 -0.73 -11.28 -10.94
N MET A 178 -1.56 -12.17 -10.43
CA MET A 178 -1.51 -12.64 -9.05
C MET A 178 -1.16 -14.12 -9.04
N GLU A 179 -0.16 -14.50 -8.26
CA GLU A 179 0.12 -15.89 -7.94
C GLU A 179 -0.73 -16.26 -6.72
N LEU A 180 -1.60 -17.26 -6.86
CA LEU A 180 -2.26 -17.87 -5.69
C LEU A 180 -1.21 -18.61 -4.85
N ILE A 181 -1.02 -18.18 -3.61
CA ILE A 181 -0.05 -18.77 -2.68
C ILE A 181 -0.72 -19.81 -1.80
N CYS A 182 -1.92 -19.50 -1.30
CA CYS A 182 -2.64 -20.31 -0.32
C CYS A 182 -4.14 -20.04 -0.36
N GLY A 183 -4.93 -21.05 -0.03
CA GLY A 183 -6.39 -20.97 -0.01
C GLY A 183 -7.01 -21.19 -1.39
N GLU A 184 -8.28 -20.80 -1.52
CA GLU A 184 -9.07 -21.02 -2.72
C GLU A 184 -8.89 -19.88 -3.75
N PRO A 185 -8.98 -20.16 -5.07
CA PRO A 185 -8.94 -19.15 -6.14
C PRO A 185 -10.24 -18.31 -6.21
N ASP A 186 -10.75 -17.85 -5.07
CA ASP A 186 -11.90 -16.95 -4.94
C ASP A 186 -11.41 -15.49 -4.90
N TYR A 187 -11.59 -14.78 -6.02
CA TYR A 187 -11.18 -13.39 -6.18
C TYR A 187 -12.35 -12.39 -6.05
N GLU A 188 -13.59 -12.87 -5.85
CA GLU A 188 -14.77 -12.02 -5.68
C GLU A 188 -14.84 -11.46 -4.26
N VAL A 189 -14.50 -10.18 -4.10
CA VAL A 189 -14.48 -9.54 -2.78
C VAL A 189 -15.74 -8.72 -2.55
N SER A 190 -16.17 -8.68 -1.29
CA SER A 190 -17.14 -7.70 -0.79
C SER A 190 -16.51 -6.94 0.35
N ILE A 191 -16.44 -5.61 0.23
CA ILE A 191 -15.77 -4.73 1.20
C ILE A 191 -16.65 -3.54 1.56
N LYS A 192 -16.28 -2.88 2.66
CA LYS A 192 -16.82 -1.57 3.01
C LYS A 192 -15.67 -0.57 3.10
N GLU A 193 -15.80 0.55 2.41
CA GLU A 193 -14.89 1.69 2.49
C GLU A 193 -15.71 2.97 2.63
N ASN A 194 -15.36 3.84 3.59
CA ASN A 194 -16.02 5.14 3.80
C ASN A 194 -17.57 5.04 3.85
N GLY A 195 -18.10 4.04 4.55
CA GLY A 195 -19.56 3.82 4.70
C GLY A 195 -20.28 3.34 3.41
N CYS A 196 -19.53 2.97 2.38
CA CYS A 196 -20.04 2.44 1.11
C CYS A 196 -19.64 0.98 0.95
N ALA A 197 -20.54 0.16 0.39
CA ALA A 197 -20.27 -1.25 0.12
C ALA A 197 -19.77 -1.41 -1.33
N TYR A 198 -18.79 -2.27 -1.56
CA TYR A 198 -18.28 -2.55 -2.90
C TYR A 198 -18.16 -4.06 -3.09
N LYS A 199 -18.54 -4.53 -4.28
CA LYS A 199 -18.35 -5.88 -4.76
C LYS A 199 -17.62 -5.85 -6.11
N PHE A 200 -16.58 -6.66 -6.26
CA PHE A 200 -15.81 -6.77 -7.50
C PHE A 200 -14.89 -8.01 -7.48
N ASP A 201 -14.45 -8.44 -8.66
CA ASP A 201 -13.37 -9.42 -8.80
C ASP A 201 -12.01 -8.70 -8.73
N PHE A 202 -11.25 -8.92 -7.66
CA PHE A 202 -9.96 -8.28 -7.43
C PHE A 202 -8.90 -8.64 -8.47
N SER A 203 -9.05 -9.76 -9.19
CA SER A 203 -8.15 -10.14 -10.29
C SER A 203 -8.41 -9.37 -11.58
N ARG A 204 -9.58 -8.71 -11.69
CA ARG A 204 -10.04 -8.06 -12.92
C ARG A 204 -10.13 -6.55 -12.83
N VAL A 205 -9.92 -5.97 -11.65
CA VAL A 205 -10.02 -4.52 -11.45
C VAL A 205 -8.86 -3.99 -10.61
N TYR A 206 -8.55 -2.71 -10.80
CA TYR A 206 -7.61 -2.02 -9.91
C TYR A 206 -8.32 -1.58 -8.61
N TRP A 207 -7.83 -2.08 -7.47
CA TRP A 207 -8.22 -1.61 -6.15
C TRP A 207 -6.99 -1.43 -5.24
N ASN A 208 -6.95 -0.34 -4.47
CA ASN A 208 -5.88 -0.09 -3.52
C ASN A 208 -6.45 0.47 -2.21
N PRO A 209 -6.53 -0.32 -1.12
CA PRO A 209 -7.13 0.12 0.13
C PRO A 209 -6.37 1.28 0.79
N ARG A 210 -5.10 1.53 0.41
CA ARG A 210 -4.30 2.65 0.92
C ARG A 210 -4.77 4.01 0.39
N LEU A 211 -5.70 4.05 -0.55
CA LEU A 211 -6.29 5.28 -1.07
C LEU A 211 -7.57 5.70 -0.33
N SER A 212 -8.08 4.90 0.62
CA SER A 212 -9.33 5.20 1.35
C SER A 212 -9.38 6.62 1.93
N THR A 213 -8.28 7.10 2.53
CA THR A 213 -8.20 8.46 3.09
C THR A 213 -8.22 9.53 1.99
N GLU A 214 -7.64 9.26 0.83
CA GLU A 214 -7.68 10.18 -0.31
C GLU A 214 -9.07 10.21 -0.95
N HIS A 215 -9.72 9.06 -1.06
CA HIS A 215 -11.12 8.96 -1.47
C HIS A 215 -12.00 9.82 -0.56
N GLN A 216 -11.86 9.65 0.76
CA GLN A 216 -12.60 10.42 1.75
C GLN A 216 -12.36 11.92 1.60
N LYS A 217 -11.09 12.36 1.52
CA LYS A 217 -10.73 13.78 1.32
C LYS A 217 -11.44 14.42 0.14
N ILE A 218 -11.47 13.77 -1.03
CA ILE A 218 -12.18 14.31 -2.20
C ILE A 218 -13.66 14.37 -1.94
N THR A 219 -14.25 13.30 -1.40
CA THR A 219 -15.69 13.24 -1.17
C THR A 219 -16.15 14.23 -0.10
N ASP A 220 -15.29 14.60 0.86
CA ASP A 220 -15.56 15.60 1.91
C ASP A 220 -15.54 17.04 1.38
N MET A 221 -14.97 17.27 0.21
CA MET A 221 -15.05 18.56 -0.48
C MET A 221 -16.35 18.74 -1.27
N LEU A 222 -17.10 17.66 -1.49
CA LEU A 222 -18.34 17.69 -2.26
C LEU A 222 -19.54 17.97 -1.35
N GLN A 223 -20.48 18.74 -1.87
CA GLN A 223 -21.73 19.10 -1.23
C GLN A 223 -22.93 18.54 -2.00
N GLN A 224 -24.07 18.46 -1.32
CA GLN A 224 -25.33 18.07 -1.96
C GLN A 224 -25.63 19.02 -3.15
N GLY A 225 -26.02 18.46 -4.29
CA GLY A 225 -26.27 19.23 -5.51
C GLY A 225 -25.04 19.49 -6.38
N ASP A 226 -23.83 19.19 -5.91
CA ASP A 226 -22.62 19.25 -6.75
C ASP A 226 -22.67 18.23 -7.89
N LEU A 227 -21.88 18.50 -8.94
CA LEU A 227 -21.67 17.61 -10.07
C LEU A 227 -20.23 17.09 -10.07
N LEU A 228 -20.08 15.76 -10.06
CA LEU A 228 -18.78 15.09 -10.16
C LEU A 228 -18.64 14.38 -11.51
N TYR A 229 -17.58 14.70 -12.25
CA TYR A 229 -17.07 13.85 -13.33
C TYR A 229 -15.93 12.97 -12.80
N ASP A 230 -16.11 11.66 -12.88
CA ASP A 230 -15.11 10.66 -12.47
C ASP A 230 -14.58 9.94 -13.70
N LEU A 231 -13.43 10.36 -14.23
CA LEU A 231 -12.95 9.94 -15.55
C LEU A 231 -12.37 8.52 -15.57
N TYR A 232 -11.94 8.02 -14.41
CA TYR A 232 -11.30 6.72 -14.21
C TYR A 232 -11.86 6.09 -12.95
N ALA A 233 -13.16 5.85 -12.97
CA ALA A 233 -13.96 5.54 -11.80
C ALA A 233 -13.58 4.20 -11.16
N GLY A 234 -12.94 3.28 -11.88
CA GLY A 234 -12.71 1.92 -11.42
C GLY A 234 -14.03 1.31 -10.95
N VAL A 235 -14.06 0.83 -9.72
CA VAL A 235 -15.27 0.27 -9.08
C VAL A 235 -16.13 1.32 -8.34
N GLY A 236 -15.76 2.60 -8.43
CA GLY A 236 -16.51 3.75 -7.94
C GLY A 236 -16.15 4.32 -6.55
N PRO A 237 -14.88 4.32 -6.08
CA PRO A 237 -14.56 4.82 -4.74
C PRO A 237 -14.74 6.34 -4.54
N PHE A 238 -14.78 7.14 -5.63
CA PHE A 238 -15.25 8.54 -5.56
C PHE A 238 -16.73 8.62 -5.93
N THR A 239 -17.13 7.92 -6.99
CA THR A 239 -18.48 7.95 -7.56
C THR A 239 -19.57 7.60 -6.55
N VAL A 240 -19.47 6.45 -5.87
CA VAL A 240 -20.50 5.97 -4.95
C VAL A 240 -20.68 6.91 -3.73
N PRO A 241 -19.63 7.28 -2.98
CA PRO A 241 -19.78 8.18 -1.84
C PRO A 241 -20.24 9.58 -2.24
N ALA A 242 -19.79 10.12 -3.37
CA ALA A 242 -20.29 11.41 -3.87
C ALA A 242 -21.81 11.35 -4.13
N ALA A 243 -22.27 10.30 -4.80
CA ALA A 243 -23.68 10.13 -5.08
C ALA A 243 -24.52 9.93 -3.81
N LYS A 244 -23.99 9.23 -2.78
CA LYS A 244 -24.65 9.11 -1.46
C LYS A 244 -24.76 10.43 -0.72
N LYS A 245 -23.86 11.39 -0.97
CA LYS A 245 -23.94 12.76 -0.45
C LYS A 245 -24.95 13.64 -1.21
N GLY A 246 -25.63 13.10 -2.21
CA GLY A 246 -26.61 13.82 -3.02
C GLY A 246 -25.99 14.62 -4.17
N CYS A 247 -24.76 14.30 -4.58
CA CYS A 247 -24.19 14.82 -5.82
C CYS A 247 -24.78 14.09 -7.03
N THR A 248 -24.83 14.76 -8.18
CA THR A 248 -24.96 14.09 -9.48
C THR A 248 -23.58 13.64 -9.93
N VAL A 249 -23.45 12.42 -10.44
CA VAL A 249 -22.15 11.88 -10.87
C VAL A 249 -22.21 11.35 -12.30
N VAL A 250 -21.22 11.70 -13.10
CA VAL A 250 -20.99 11.11 -14.42
C VAL A 250 -19.65 10.39 -14.38
N ALA A 251 -19.70 9.07 -14.39
CA ALA A 251 -18.56 8.20 -14.15
C ALA A 251 -18.18 7.42 -15.40
N ASN A 252 -16.88 7.27 -15.64
CA ASN A 252 -16.32 6.55 -16.77
C ASN A 252 -15.18 5.64 -16.33
N ASP A 253 -15.09 4.45 -16.91
CA ASP A 253 -13.87 3.65 -16.83
C ASP A 253 -13.65 2.90 -18.16
N LEU A 254 -12.40 2.70 -18.56
CA LEU A 254 -12.07 1.97 -19.78
C LEU A 254 -12.23 0.45 -19.60
N ASN A 255 -11.97 -0.07 -18.40
CA ASN A 255 -12.03 -1.50 -18.13
C ASN A 255 -13.51 -1.96 -18.01
N PRO A 256 -13.98 -2.89 -18.86
CA PRO A 256 -15.36 -3.38 -18.79
C PRO A 256 -15.69 -4.09 -17.47
N ASP A 257 -14.71 -4.75 -16.82
CA ASP A 257 -14.93 -5.36 -15.50
C ASP A 257 -15.08 -4.30 -14.41
N SER A 258 -14.27 -3.23 -14.46
CA SER A 258 -14.43 -2.06 -13.57
C SER A 258 -15.79 -1.41 -13.76
N TYR A 259 -16.22 -1.19 -15.01
CA TYR A 259 -17.53 -0.63 -15.32
C TYR A 259 -18.67 -1.51 -14.80
N SER A 260 -18.58 -2.82 -15.01
CA SER A 260 -19.60 -3.76 -14.52
C SER A 260 -19.68 -3.71 -12.98
N ALA A 261 -18.54 -3.71 -12.30
CA ALA A 261 -18.48 -3.55 -10.85
C ALA A 261 -19.02 -2.18 -10.39
N LEU A 262 -18.71 -1.09 -11.09
CA LEU A 262 -19.23 0.24 -10.81
C LEU A 262 -20.77 0.27 -10.84
N VAL A 263 -21.38 -0.29 -11.89
CA VAL A 263 -22.85 -0.36 -12.01
C VAL A 263 -23.45 -1.19 -10.88
N ILE A 264 -22.87 -2.36 -10.57
CA ILE A 264 -23.29 -3.19 -9.44
C ILE A 264 -23.19 -2.41 -8.13
N ASN A 265 -22.10 -1.68 -7.91
CA ASN A 265 -21.85 -0.93 -6.68
C ASN A 265 -22.78 0.27 -6.54
N CYS A 266 -23.12 0.96 -7.63
CA CYS A 266 -24.15 1.99 -7.63
C CYS A 266 -25.53 1.41 -7.24
N GLY A 267 -25.87 0.20 -7.71
CA GLY A 267 -27.07 -0.54 -7.30
C GLY A 267 -27.05 -0.91 -5.81
N LEU A 268 -25.95 -1.53 -5.36
CA LEU A 268 -25.74 -1.97 -3.97
C LEU A 268 -25.88 -0.82 -2.96
N ASN A 269 -25.46 0.39 -3.35
CA ASN A 269 -25.55 1.59 -2.51
C ASN A 269 -26.79 2.45 -2.78
N LYS A 270 -27.70 2.00 -3.65
CA LYS A 270 -28.97 2.69 -3.98
C LYS A 270 -28.78 4.09 -4.57
N VAL A 271 -27.74 4.30 -5.37
CA VAL A 271 -27.39 5.60 -5.98
C VAL A 271 -27.56 5.65 -7.50
N MET A 272 -28.10 4.59 -8.12
CA MET A 272 -28.29 4.51 -9.58
C MET A 272 -29.04 5.69 -10.20
N ARG A 273 -29.91 6.38 -9.44
CA ARG A 273 -30.71 7.52 -9.94
C ARG A 273 -29.88 8.79 -10.16
N THR A 274 -28.77 8.94 -9.45
CA THR A 274 -27.92 10.15 -9.49
C THR A 274 -26.58 9.90 -10.17
N VAL A 275 -26.33 8.66 -10.64
CA VAL A 275 -25.08 8.28 -11.31
C VAL A 275 -25.34 7.83 -12.73
N LYS A 276 -24.59 8.39 -13.68
CA LYS A 276 -24.52 7.92 -15.06
C LYS A 276 -23.16 7.29 -15.33
N CYS A 277 -23.14 5.98 -15.61
CA CYS A 277 -21.91 5.22 -15.84
C CYS A 277 -21.65 5.02 -17.34
N TYR A 278 -20.38 5.12 -17.75
CA TYR A 278 -19.89 4.89 -19.11
C TYR A 278 -18.71 3.92 -19.11
N ASN A 279 -18.59 3.15 -20.20
CA ASN A 279 -17.41 2.35 -20.50
C ASN A 279 -16.78 2.85 -21.81
N LYS A 280 -15.95 3.89 -21.72
CA LYS A 280 -15.31 4.54 -22.89
C LYS A 280 -13.85 4.85 -22.63
N ASP A 281 -13.10 5.03 -23.73
CA ASP A 281 -11.81 5.70 -23.65
C ASP A 281 -11.98 7.10 -23.04
N ALA A 282 -11.04 7.47 -22.16
CA ALA A 282 -11.15 8.71 -21.40
C ALA A 282 -11.12 9.96 -22.31
N VAL A 283 -10.41 9.92 -23.44
CA VAL A 283 -10.36 11.04 -24.39
C VAL A 283 -11.69 11.20 -25.10
N ASP A 284 -12.30 10.10 -25.53
CA ASP A 284 -13.62 10.12 -26.15
C ASP A 284 -14.70 10.55 -25.15
N PHE A 285 -14.61 10.06 -23.91
CA PHE A 285 -15.47 10.50 -22.82
C PHE A 285 -15.36 12.01 -22.56
N ILE A 286 -14.14 12.57 -22.48
CA ILE A 286 -13.92 14.02 -22.30
C ILE A 286 -14.55 14.82 -23.43
N LYS A 287 -14.27 14.44 -24.69
CA LYS A 287 -14.67 15.23 -25.87
C LYS A 287 -16.15 15.16 -26.18
N VAL A 288 -16.80 14.05 -25.85
CA VAL A 288 -18.20 13.79 -26.21
C VAL A 288 -19.11 13.92 -25.00
N GLU A 289 -18.99 13.01 -24.04
CA GLU A 289 -19.95 12.89 -22.93
C GLU A 289 -19.80 14.02 -21.92
N LEU A 290 -18.57 14.25 -21.43
CA LEU A 290 -18.28 15.32 -20.48
C LEU A 290 -18.57 16.69 -21.10
N ARG A 291 -18.09 16.95 -22.33
CA ARG A 291 -18.38 18.23 -23.02
C ARG A 291 -19.89 18.48 -23.13
N LYS A 292 -20.65 17.49 -23.62
CA LYS A 292 -22.10 17.62 -23.83
C LYS A 292 -22.83 17.87 -22.51
N ASP A 293 -22.55 17.06 -21.50
CA ASP A 293 -23.20 17.19 -20.19
C ASP A 293 -22.83 18.52 -19.51
N LEU A 294 -21.56 18.92 -19.60
CA LEU A 294 -21.08 20.17 -19.04
C LEU A 294 -21.74 21.39 -19.70
N LEU A 295 -21.90 21.39 -21.03
CA LEU A 295 -22.62 22.45 -21.73
C LEU A 295 -24.08 22.55 -21.28
N ALA A 296 -24.76 21.41 -21.17
CA ALA A 296 -26.14 21.37 -20.69
C ALA A 296 -26.25 21.90 -19.25
N LYS A 297 -25.30 21.54 -18.38
CA LYS A 297 -25.28 21.97 -16.98
C LYS A 297 -24.94 23.44 -16.81
N LEU A 298 -24.04 23.99 -17.62
CA LEU A 298 -23.74 25.43 -17.61
C LEU A 298 -24.88 26.28 -18.19
N ALA A 299 -25.67 25.73 -19.10
CA ALA A 299 -26.86 26.40 -19.64
C ALA A 299 -28.06 26.37 -18.68
N ASP A 300 -28.10 25.43 -17.73
CA ASP A 300 -29.15 25.34 -16.73
C ASP A 300 -28.99 26.42 -15.65
N ALA A 301 -29.79 27.48 -15.75
CA ALA A 301 -29.79 28.58 -14.77
C ALA A 301 -30.21 28.15 -13.35
N LYS A 302 -30.83 26.96 -13.19
CA LYS A 302 -31.21 26.44 -11.87
C LYS A 302 -30.08 25.70 -11.18
N PHE A 303 -29.01 25.35 -11.90
CA PHE A 303 -27.87 24.66 -11.31
C PHE A 303 -27.02 25.63 -10.46
N GLN A 304 -26.92 25.34 -9.16
CA GLN A 304 -26.18 26.15 -8.20
C GLN A 304 -24.98 25.40 -7.56
N GLY A 305 -24.81 24.12 -7.88
CA GLY A 305 -23.74 23.29 -7.31
C GLY A 305 -22.36 23.60 -7.90
N ASN A 306 -21.31 23.11 -7.25
CA ASN A 306 -19.96 23.14 -7.80
C ASN A 306 -19.76 22.00 -8.79
N ILE A 307 -18.79 22.16 -9.70
CA ILE A 307 -18.41 21.13 -10.68
C ILE A 307 -17.01 20.64 -10.36
N HIS A 308 -16.87 19.34 -10.14
CA HIS A 308 -15.62 18.67 -9.82
C HIS A 308 -15.26 17.67 -10.92
N ILE A 309 -13.99 17.59 -11.28
CA ILE A 309 -13.49 16.64 -12.28
C ILE A 309 -12.32 15.89 -11.65
N THR A 310 -12.46 14.57 -11.47
CA THR A 310 -11.41 13.74 -10.87
C THR A 310 -10.71 12.90 -11.93
N MET A 311 -9.38 12.92 -11.90
CA MET A 311 -8.51 12.26 -12.88
C MET A 311 -7.54 11.30 -12.18
N ASN A 312 -8.05 10.25 -11.53
CA ASN A 312 -7.25 9.29 -10.75
C ASN A 312 -6.56 8.21 -11.61
N LEU A 313 -5.79 8.64 -12.61
CA LEU A 313 -4.90 7.78 -13.39
C LEU A 313 -3.47 8.34 -13.35
N PRO A 314 -2.71 8.20 -12.24
CA PRO A 314 -1.51 9.03 -11.99
C PRO A 314 -0.37 8.90 -13.00
N ALA A 315 -0.37 7.84 -13.82
CA ALA A 315 0.66 7.69 -14.85
C ALA A 315 0.32 8.43 -16.15
N MET A 316 -0.95 8.77 -16.41
CA MET A 316 -1.40 9.32 -17.69
C MET A 316 -2.36 10.52 -17.58
N ALA A 317 -2.98 10.75 -16.41
CA ALA A 317 -3.99 11.80 -16.24
C ALA A 317 -3.51 13.18 -16.69
N VAL A 318 -2.25 13.52 -16.40
CA VAL A 318 -1.64 14.78 -16.87
C VAL A 318 -1.64 14.88 -18.39
N GLU A 319 -1.40 13.80 -19.13
CA GLU A 319 -1.36 13.81 -20.59
C GLU A 319 -2.72 14.16 -21.21
N HIS A 320 -3.81 13.70 -20.58
CA HIS A 320 -5.17 13.97 -21.04
C HIS A 320 -5.63 15.41 -20.77
N LEU A 321 -4.89 16.19 -19.98
CA LEU A 321 -5.17 17.62 -19.77
C LEU A 321 -5.12 18.43 -21.06
N VAL A 322 -4.38 17.98 -22.08
CA VAL A 322 -4.32 18.62 -23.41
C VAL A 322 -5.70 18.74 -24.09
N HIS A 323 -6.69 17.97 -23.63
CA HIS A 323 -8.05 17.99 -24.14
C HIS A 323 -8.97 19.00 -23.44
N PHE A 324 -8.53 19.66 -22.36
CA PHE A 324 -9.33 20.64 -21.63
C PHE A 324 -9.26 22.06 -22.19
N PRO A 325 -8.07 22.62 -22.56
CA PRO A 325 -8.02 23.94 -23.18
C PRO A 325 -8.82 23.96 -24.49
N GLY A 326 -9.70 24.94 -24.63
CA GLY A 326 -10.61 25.07 -25.76
C GLY A 326 -11.67 23.96 -25.88
N LEU A 327 -11.88 23.15 -24.83
CA LEU A 327 -12.93 22.13 -24.81
C LEU A 327 -14.31 22.74 -25.03
N LEU A 328 -14.52 24.03 -24.71
CA LEU A 328 -15.77 24.76 -24.93
C LEU A 328 -15.59 25.94 -25.90
N SER A 329 -14.55 25.91 -26.74
CA SER A 329 -14.39 26.92 -27.79
C SER A 329 -15.56 26.88 -28.78
N GLY A 330 -16.01 28.06 -29.22
CA GLY A 330 -17.13 28.25 -30.15
C GLY A 330 -18.50 28.36 -29.49
N GLU A 331 -18.60 28.14 -28.17
CA GLU A 331 -19.86 28.16 -27.44
C GLU A 331 -20.10 29.53 -26.80
N SER A 332 -21.28 30.12 -27.00
CA SER A 332 -21.67 31.42 -26.43
C SER A 332 -22.26 31.29 -25.02
N ILE A 333 -21.52 30.66 -24.10
CA ILE A 333 -21.97 30.39 -22.72
C ILE A 333 -21.04 31.06 -21.70
N GLU A 334 -21.60 31.75 -20.72
CA GLU A 334 -20.84 32.29 -19.58
C GLU A 334 -20.47 31.18 -18.59
N LEU A 335 -19.19 31.10 -18.20
CA LEU A 335 -18.72 30.18 -17.19
C LEU A 335 -18.99 30.75 -15.78
N ARG A 336 -20.26 30.76 -15.37
CA ARG A 336 -20.66 31.19 -14.01
C ARG A 336 -19.99 30.33 -12.93
N ILE A 337 -19.81 29.04 -13.21
CA ILE A 337 -19.15 28.08 -12.34
C ILE A 337 -17.90 27.58 -13.06
N LYS A 338 -16.74 27.67 -12.40
CA LYS A 338 -15.46 27.19 -12.92
C LYS A 338 -15.21 25.78 -12.38
N PRO A 339 -15.20 24.73 -13.23
CA PRO A 339 -14.93 23.38 -12.75
C PRO A 339 -13.57 23.26 -12.08
N LEU A 340 -13.54 22.56 -10.96
CA LEU A 340 -12.34 22.25 -10.18
C LEU A 340 -11.79 20.88 -10.61
N VAL A 341 -10.58 20.86 -11.14
CA VAL A 341 -9.94 19.62 -11.62
C VAL A 341 -8.99 19.10 -10.55
N HIS A 342 -9.13 17.81 -10.22
CA HIS A 342 -8.29 17.05 -9.30
C HIS A 342 -7.45 16.07 -10.12
N VAL A 343 -6.22 16.46 -10.43
CA VAL A 343 -5.32 15.69 -11.29
C VAL A 343 -4.31 14.94 -10.44
N TYR A 344 -4.28 13.63 -10.57
CA TYR A 344 -3.27 12.81 -9.91
C TYR A 344 -2.08 12.59 -10.84
N CYS A 345 -0.86 12.63 -10.30
CA CYS A 345 0.35 12.36 -11.05
C CYS A 345 1.43 11.68 -10.21
N PHE A 346 2.36 10.98 -10.84
CA PHE A 346 3.57 10.53 -10.16
C PHE A 346 4.67 11.59 -10.25
N ALA A 347 5.30 11.93 -9.13
CA ALA A 347 6.48 12.80 -9.05
C ALA A 347 7.69 11.97 -8.58
N GLN A 348 8.84 12.15 -9.22
CA GLN A 348 10.05 11.35 -8.99
C GLN A 348 11.27 12.24 -8.84
N GLY A 349 12.31 11.79 -8.13
CA GLY A 349 13.56 12.55 -7.96
C GLY A 349 13.58 13.37 -6.67
N ALA A 350 13.60 14.71 -6.78
CA ALA A 350 13.81 15.68 -5.69
C ALA A 350 13.00 15.45 -4.41
N ASP A 351 13.46 16.01 -3.29
CA ASP A 351 12.82 15.87 -1.97
C ASP A 351 11.42 16.52 -1.94
N ASP A 352 11.29 17.78 -2.38
CA ASP A 352 9.98 18.41 -2.58
C ASP A 352 9.41 18.07 -3.97
N LYS A 353 8.31 17.30 -3.96
CA LYS A 353 7.61 16.85 -5.17
C LYS A 353 6.58 17.84 -5.69
N LYS A 354 6.23 18.89 -4.94
CA LYS A 354 5.17 19.82 -5.34
C LYS A 354 5.51 20.57 -6.65
N PRO A 355 6.72 21.14 -6.83
CA PRO A 355 7.07 21.83 -8.08
C PRO A 355 7.05 20.89 -9.29
N ILE A 356 7.47 19.63 -9.10
CA ILE A 356 7.46 18.61 -10.16
C ILE A 356 6.02 18.29 -10.57
N ALA A 357 5.11 18.15 -9.60
CA ALA A 357 3.71 17.89 -9.88
C ALA A 357 3.06 19.07 -10.62
N GLN A 358 3.33 20.30 -10.19
CA GLN A 358 2.87 21.53 -10.87
C GLN A 358 3.37 21.60 -12.30
N GLN A 359 4.68 21.46 -12.51
CA GLN A 359 5.31 21.54 -13.83
C GLN A 359 4.72 20.52 -14.80
N LYS A 360 4.41 19.30 -14.34
CA LYS A 360 3.73 18.29 -15.18
C LYS A 360 2.34 18.71 -15.61
N VAL A 361 1.57 19.32 -14.72
CA VAL A 361 0.24 19.85 -15.07
C VAL A 361 0.36 21.00 -16.07
N GLU A 362 1.23 21.97 -15.80
CA GLU A 362 1.45 23.13 -16.67
C GLU A 362 1.93 22.73 -18.08
N GLN A 363 2.84 21.77 -18.16
CA GLN A 363 3.36 21.25 -19.41
C GLN A 363 2.25 20.72 -20.33
N TRP A 364 1.34 19.92 -19.79
CA TRP A 364 0.28 19.28 -20.60
C TRP A 364 -0.94 20.17 -20.78
N LEU A 365 -1.22 21.05 -19.82
CA LEU A 365 -2.26 22.06 -19.94
C LEU A 365 -1.86 23.19 -20.92
N GLY A 366 -0.55 23.43 -21.09
CA GLY A 366 0.00 24.45 -21.97
C GLY A 366 -0.11 25.87 -21.43
N VAL A 367 -0.43 26.03 -20.14
CA VAL A 367 -0.55 27.31 -19.44
C VAL A 367 0.01 27.17 -18.03
N GLU A 368 0.55 28.26 -17.50
CA GLU A 368 0.94 28.34 -16.09
C GLU A 368 -0.31 28.27 -15.22
N VAL A 369 -0.26 27.48 -14.14
CA VAL A 369 -1.41 27.28 -13.25
C VAL A 369 -1.30 28.03 -11.95
N THR A 370 -0.19 28.73 -11.66
CA THR A 370 0.05 29.43 -10.39
C THR A 370 -1.15 30.26 -9.91
N ALA A 371 -1.76 31.06 -10.79
CA ALA A 371 -2.93 31.89 -10.45
C ALA A 371 -4.25 31.10 -10.29
N MET A 372 -4.31 29.87 -10.80
CA MET A 372 -5.48 28.98 -10.78
C MET A 372 -5.33 27.80 -9.81
N LEU A 373 -4.13 27.65 -9.24
CA LEU A 373 -3.75 26.58 -8.35
C LEU A 373 -4.48 26.77 -7.01
N LYS A 374 -5.16 25.72 -6.58
CA LYS A 374 -5.83 25.69 -5.27
C LYS A 374 -4.98 24.92 -4.27
N GLU A 375 -4.37 23.82 -4.68
CA GLU A 375 -3.60 22.98 -3.79
C GLU A 375 -2.68 22.01 -4.55
N ILE A 376 -1.55 21.64 -3.94
CA ILE A 376 -0.78 20.45 -4.32
C ILE A 376 -0.58 19.59 -3.08
N THR A 377 -1.07 18.36 -3.11
CA THR A 377 -1.12 17.45 -1.97
C THR A 377 -0.29 16.21 -2.24
N PHE A 378 0.50 15.80 -1.25
CA PHE A 378 1.05 14.44 -1.20
C PHE A 378 -0.06 13.45 -0.88
N VAL A 379 -0.22 12.42 -1.73
CA VAL A 379 -1.22 11.38 -1.54
C VAL A 379 -0.61 10.18 -0.83
N ARG A 380 0.47 9.63 -1.40
CA ARG A 380 1.19 8.49 -0.81
C ARG A 380 2.56 8.30 -1.46
N ASN A 381 3.44 7.60 -0.74
CA ASN A 381 4.64 7.03 -1.34
C ASN A 381 4.28 5.81 -2.19
N VAL A 382 4.84 5.73 -3.40
CA VAL A 382 4.58 4.66 -4.37
C VAL A 382 5.74 3.68 -4.43
N ALA A 383 6.96 4.19 -4.41
CA ALA A 383 8.22 3.47 -4.38
C ALA A 383 9.32 4.41 -3.86
N PRO A 384 10.53 3.92 -3.56
CA PRO A 384 11.66 4.81 -3.25
C PRO A 384 11.79 5.92 -4.30
N ASN A 385 11.90 7.17 -3.83
CA ASN A 385 12.01 8.39 -4.65
C ASN A 385 10.83 8.67 -5.59
N LYS A 386 9.68 8.01 -5.42
CA LYS A 386 8.47 8.17 -6.25
C LYS A 386 7.22 8.32 -5.39
N ASP A 387 6.57 9.47 -5.51
CA ASP A 387 5.33 9.78 -4.81
C ASP A 387 4.17 9.96 -5.78
N MET A 388 2.97 9.70 -5.28
CA MET A 388 1.72 10.09 -5.91
C MET A 388 1.30 11.44 -5.33
N MET A 389 1.10 12.40 -6.22
CA MET A 389 0.69 13.76 -5.90
C MET A 389 -0.70 14.02 -6.49
N ARG A 390 -1.46 14.90 -5.87
CA ARG A 390 -2.68 15.48 -6.42
C ARG A 390 -2.47 16.98 -6.62
N VAL A 391 -2.68 17.46 -7.83
CA VAL A 391 -2.73 18.89 -8.16
C VAL A 391 -4.17 19.27 -8.35
N ARG A 392 -4.58 20.34 -7.67
CA ARG A 392 -5.93 20.87 -7.74
C ARG A 392 -5.91 22.27 -8.33
N ASN A 393 -6.61 22.48 -9.43
CA ASN A 393 -6.65 23.77 -10.10
C ASN A 393 -8.02 24.03 -10.74
N LEU A 394 -8.34 25.30 -10.94
CA LEU A 394 -9.48 25.69 -11.77
C LEU A 394 -9.22 25.29 -13.24
N SER A 395 -10.23 24.75 -13.90
CA SER A 395 -10.15 24.31 -15.30
C SER A 395 -10.01 25.49 -16.27
N VAL A 396 -9.39 25.21 -17.42
CA VAL A 396 -9.05 26.20 -18.46
C VAL A 396 -9.88 26.03 -19.74
N LEU A 397 -11.13 25.64 -19.59
CA LEU A 397 -12.00 25.14 -20.67
C LEU A 397 -12.18 26.07 -21.87
N ARG A 398 -12.05 27.38 -21.67
CA ARG A 398 -12.14 28.42 -22.72
C ARG A 398 -10.80 29.04 -23.12
N MET A 399 -9.71 28.71 -22.43
CA MET A 399 -8.40 29.23 -22.81
C MET A 399 -8.02 28.69 -24.18
N ALA A 400 -7.54 29.57 -25.05
CA ALA A 400 -7.04 29.17 -26.36
C ALA A 400 -5.97 28.09 -26.17
N LYS A 401 -6.01 27.05 -27.01
CA LYS A 401 -4.92 26.08 -27.07
C LYS A 401 -3.66 26.82 -27.50
N LYS A 402 -2.78 27.16 -26.54
CA LYS A 402 -1.44 27.61 -26.89
C LYS A 402 -0.77 26.53 -27.70
N ALA A 403 0.03 26.92 -28.69
CA ALA A 403 0.86 25.99 -29.41
C ALA A 403 1.83 25.34 -28.42
N ASN A 404 1.49 24.12 -27.97
CA ASN A 404 2.39 23.41 -27.08
C ASN A 404 3.69 23.19 -27.85
N LYS A 405 4.86 23.58 -27.31
CA LYS A 405 6.16 23.44 -28.01
C LYS A 405 6.50 21.98 -28.38
N LEU A 406 5.69 21.04 -27.90
CA LEU A 406 5.68 19.60 -28.20
C LEU A 406 4.73 19.20 -29.36
N LYS A 407 4.34 20.14 -30.23
CA LYS A 407 3.42 19.95 -31.37
C LYS A 407 3.77 18.80 -32.33
N ASP A 408 4.98 18.23 -32.28
CA ASP A 408 5.43 17.14 -33.16
C ASP A 408 5.26 15.70 -32.60
N GLN A 409 4.60 15.52 -31.46
CA GLN A 409 4.43 14.18 -30.87
C GLN A 409 3.04 13.50 -30.96
N PRO A 410 2.16 13.74 -31.95
CA PRO A 410 1.12 12.75 -32.28
C PRO A 410 1.74 11.36 -32.51
N LYS A 411 2.98 11.31 -33.03
CA LYS A 411 3.76 10.08 -33.24
C LYS A 411 4.31 9.45 -31.94
N GLN A 412 4.45 10.18 -30.84
CA GLN A 412 4.95 9.64 -29.55
C GLN A 412 3.82 9.25 -28.61
N LEU A 413 2.69 9.97 -28.60
CA LEU A 413 1.42 9.51 -27.99
C LEU A 413 0.92 8.26 -28.70
N ALA A 414 0.95 8.21 -30.04
CA ALA A 414 0.63 7.00 -30.80
C ALA A 414 1.70 5.89 -30.67
N LYS A 415 2.99 6.19 -30.48
CA LYS A 415 4.03 5.17 -30.21
C LYS A 415 4.01 4.65 -28.78
N LYS A 416 3.70 5.45 -27.77
CA LYS A 416 3.49 4.96 -26.39
C LYS A 416 2.15 4.26 -26.26
N ALA A 417 1.08 4.76 -26.88
CA ALA A 417 -0.15 4.00 -27.02
C ALA A 417 0.03 2.74 -27.88
N LYS A 418 1.00 2.66 -28.79
CA LYS A 418 1.36 1.40 -29.48
C LYS A 418 2.38 0.54 -28.74
N ASN A 419 3.26 1.08 -27.90
CA ASN A 419 4.27 0.28 -27.20
C ASN A 419 3.84 -0.11 -25.77
N VAL A 420 2.82 0.54 -25.23
CA VAL A 420 2.06 0.10 -24.04
C VAL A 420 0.91 -0.83 -24.45
N PHE A 421 0.45 -0.78 -25.71
CA PHE A 421 -0.72 -1.55 -26.18
C PHE A 421 -0.49 -2.43 -27.44
N ALA A 422 0.75 -2.64 -27.91
CA ALA A 422 1.05 -3.65 -28.92
C ALA A 422 1.95 -4.73 -28.35
N VAL A 423 1.34 -5.86 -28.03
CA VAL A 423 1.96 -7.17 -28.25
C VAL A 423 1.01 -7.99 -29.12
N SER A 424 1.48 -8.16 -30.36
CA SER A 424 1.21 -9.19 -31.35
C SER A 424 -0.17 -9.87 -31.37
N GLN A 425 -0.96 -9.54 -32.40
CA GLN A 425 -1.46 -10.61 -33.24
C GLN A 425 -0.26 -11.42 -33.73
N ALA A 426 -0.27 -12.73 -33.45
CA ALA A 426 0.69 -13.67 -33.99
C ALA A 426 0.80 -13.47 -35.51
N LYS A 427 1.96 -13.03 -36.00
CA LYS A 427 2.32 -13.21 -37.40
C LYS A 427 2.42 -14.72 -37.62
N LYS A 428 1.38 -15.31 -38.25
CA LYS A 428 1.46 -16.58 -38.97
C LYS A 428 2.61 -16.46 -39.99
N GLY A 429 3.79 -16.90 -39.58
CA GLY A 429 4.99 -16.76 -40.41
C GLY A 429 6.24 -17.17 -39.66
N ASN A 430 6.29 -18.42 -39.17
CA ASN A 430 7.53 -19.19 -39.04
C ASN A 430 7.34 -20.63 -38.53
N LEU A 431 6.38 -21.38 -39.09
CA LEU A 431 6.25 -22.83 -38.82
C LEU A 431 7.36 -23.70 -39.44
N LYS A 432 8.36 -23.11 -40.12
CA LYS A 432 9.50 -23.85 -40.71
C LYS A 432 10.76 -23.89 -39.84
N LYS A 433 10.96 -22.97 -38.89
CA LYS A 433 12.19 -22.93 -38.06
C LYS A 433 12.15 -23.82 -36.81
N THR A 434 10.97 -24.28 -36.39
CA THR A 434 10.83 -25.13 -35.20
C THR A 434 11.22 -26.59 -35.44
N LYS A 435 11.25 -27.06 -36.69
CA LYS A 435 11.72 -28.43 -37.03
C LYS A 435 13.24 -28.54 -37.22
N GLU A 436 13.94 -27.45 -37.50
CA GLU A 436 15.40 -27.45 -37.69
C GLU A 436 16.19 -27.36 -36.37
N VAL A 437 15.63 -26.72 -35.35
CA VAL A 437 16.30 -26.57 -34.04
C VAL A 437 16.23 -27.85 -33.20
N ALA A 438 15.15 -28.64 -33.33
CA ALA A 438 15.01 -29.93 -32.66
C ALA A 438 16.01 -31.00 -33.15
N ALA A 439 16.49 -30.90 -34.39
CA ALA A 439 17.51 -31.79 -34.95
C ALA A 439 18.94 -31.43 -34.50
N LYS A 440 19.22 -30.15 -34.19
CA LYS A 440 20.55 -29.68 -33.75
C LYS A 440 20.81 -29.81 -32.24
N LEU A 441 19.77 -29.99 -31.42
CA LEU A 441 19.91 -30.17 -29.97
C LEU A 441 20.36 -31.59 -29.53
N LYS A 442 20.38 -32.57 -30.45
CA LYS A 442 20.87 -33.94 -30.15
C LYS A 442 22.40 -34.13 -30.26
N LYS A 443 23.19 -33.08 -30.51
CA LYS A 443 24.66 -33.19 -30.67
C LYS A 443 25.45 -32.07 -29.98
N ILE A 444 25.22 -31.79 -28.70
CA ILE A 444 26.10 -30.89 -27.94
C ILE A 444 26.48 -31.57 -26.62
N ASN A 445 27.75 -31.95 -26.49
CA ASN A 445 28.35 -32.46 -25.26
C ASN A 445 28.59 -31.28 -24.30
N VAL A 446 28.08 -31.37 -23.08
CA VAL A 446 27.93 -30.26 -22.13
C VAL A 446 29.20 -29.97 -21.33
N GLN A 447 30.22 -30.84 -21.42
CA GLN A 447 31.47 -30.72 -20.66
C GLN A 447 32.39 -29.58 -21.17
N ASP A 448 32.57 -29.45 -22.48
CA ASP A 448 33.52 -28.49 -23.09
C ASP A 448 33.14 -27.01 -22.86
N LYS A 449 31.85 -26.72 -22.69
CA LYS A 449 31.38 -25.34 -22.44
C LYS A 449 31.58 -24.92 -20.99
N ARG A 450 31.56 -25.86 -20.05
CA ARG A 450 31.76 -25.57 -18.63
C ARG A 450 33.23 -25.27 -18.34
N GLU A 451 34.14 -26.03 -18.95
CA GLU A 451 35.58 -25.81 -18.85
C GLU A 451 36.04 -24.49 -19.50
N LYS A 452 35.45 -24.10 -20.64
CA LYS A 452 35.73 -22.79 -21.26
C LYS A 452 35.21 -21.60 -20.44
N VAL A 453 34.09 -21.74 -19.74
CA VAL A 453 33.55 -20.69 -18.88
C VAL A 453 34.39 -20.54 -17.61
N ASP A 454 34.84 -21.65 -17.01
CA ASP A 454 35.71 -21.62 -15.84
C ASP A 454 37.13 -21.11 -16.14
N ALA A 455 37.68 -21.42 -17.32
CA ALA A 455 38.95 -20.85 -17.78
C ALA A 455 38.86 -19.34 -18.01
N ASN A 456 37.76 -18.86 -18.60
CA ASN A 456 37.51 -17.43 -18.78
C ASN A 456 37.33 -16.69 -17.44
N PHE A 457 36.70 -17.34 -16.46
CA PHE A 457 36.53 -16.78 -15.12
C PHE A 457 37.86 -16.67 -14.36
N LYS A 458 38.73 -17.70 -14.44
CA LYS A 458 40.08 -17.66 -13.86
C LYS A 458 40.95 -16.58 -14.51
N THR A 459 40.85 -16.40 -15.82
CA THR A 459 41.62 -15.38 -16.56
C THR A 459 41.17 -13.96 -16.19
N LEU A 460 39.87 -13.74 -16.06
CA LEU A 460 39.30 -12.46 -15.62
C LEU A 460 39.68 -12.13 -14.17
N HIS A 461 39.70 -13.14 -13.29
CA HIS A 461 40.11 -12.95 -11.89
C HIS A 461 41.61 -12.62 -11.76
N ALA A 462 42.48 -13.22 -12.58
CA ALA A 462 43.91 -12.89 -12.62
C ALA A 462 44.17 -11.45 -13.10
N GLN A 463 43.42 -10.98 -14.10
CA GLN A 463 43.51 -9.60 -14.62
C GLN A 463 43.02 -8.55 -13.61
N ILE A 464 42.04 -8.90 -12.76
CA ILE A 464 41.54 -8.03 -11.69
C ILE A 464 42.53 -7.95 -10.52
N VAL A 465 43.20 -9.07 -10.21
CA VAL A 465 44.22 -9.12 -9.13
C VAL A 465 45.50 -8.38 -9.54
N ALA A 466 45.91 -8.46 -10.82
CA ALA A 466 47.10 -7.78 -11.34
C ALA A 466 46.94 -6.25 -11.51
N LYS A 467 45.72 -5.69 -11.45
CA LYS A 467 45.45 -4.24 -11.59
C LYS A 467 45.31 -3.48 -10.28
N LYS A 468 45.53 -4.12 -9.12
CA LYS A 468 45.58 -3.41 -7.83
C LYS A 468 46.97 -2.78 -7.65
N THR A 469 47.05 -1.46 -7.77
CA THR A 469 48.19 -0.67 -7.30
C THR A 469 48.38 -0.85 -5.78
N PRO A 470 49.61 -0.84 -5.25
CA PRO A 470 49.85 -0.93 -3.81
C PRO A 470 49.18 0.24 -3.07
N LYS A 471 48.61 -0.04 -1.89
CA LYS A 471 48.12 0.99 -0.97
C LYS A 471 49.28 1.94 -0.60
N PRO A 472 49.08 3.27 -0.59
CA PRO A 472 50.06 4.17 0.01
C PRO A 472 50.14 3.92 1.52
N THR A 473 51.34 4.03 2.07
CA THR A 473 51.66 3.97 3.50
C THR A 473 50.86 5.02 4.29
N PRO A 474 50.41 4.72 5.51
CA PRO A 474 49.62 5.66 6.31
C PRO A 474 50.44 6.89 6.69
N ARG A 475 49.90 8.08 6.42
CA ARG A 475 50.45 9.38 6.85
C ARG A 475 50.26 9.53 8.37
N PRO A 476 51.24 10.04 9.14
CA PRO A 476 51.04 10.30 10.58
C PRO A 476 49.91 11.29 10.80
N LEU A 477 49.11 11.06 11.85
CA LEU A 477 48.03 11.96 12.25
C LEU A 477 48.60 13.34 12.61
N PRO A 478 48.01 14.46 12.13
CA PRO A 478 48.38 15.78 12.62
C PRO A 478 47.96 15.93 14.08
N ALA A 479 48.81 16.60 14.87
CA ALA A 479 48.54 16.93 16.27
C ALA A 479 47.21 17.66 16.41
N LYS A 480 46.36 17.18 17.32
CA LYS A 480 45.15 17.89 17.75
C LYS A 480 45.57 19.23 18.38
N ASN A 481 45.36 20.33 17.66
CA ASN A 481 45.24 21.64 18.29
C ASN A 481 44.03 21.58 19.23
N LYS A 482 44.32 21.59 20.55
CA LYS A 482 43.36 21.96 21.58
C LYS A 482 42.93 23.40 21.30
N THR A 483 41.75 23.58 20.71
CA THR A 483 40.96 24.78 20.95
C THR A 483 40.19 24.52 22.24
N THR A 484 40.67 25.11 23.32
CA THR A 484 39.93 25.25 24.57
C THR A 484 38.57 25.91 24.27
N PRO A 485 37.46 25.41 24.84
CA PRO A 485 36.19 26.13 24.79
C PRO A 485 36.36 27.48 25.51
N ASP A 486 35.92 28.57 24.88
CA ASP A 486 35.84 29.88 25.52
C ASP A 486 34.63 29.89 26.46
N THR A 487 34.88 29.58 27.72
CA THR A 487 33.86 29.48 28.78
C THR A 487 33.15 30.81 29.05
N ASN A 488 33.74 31.95 28.67
CA ASN A 488 33.11 33.26 28.87
C ASN A 488 31.94 33.51 27.92
N LYS A 489 31.95 32.90 26.73
CA LYS A 489 30.88 33.07 25.73
C LYS A 489 29.65 32.21 26.04
N MET A 490 29.85 31.06 26.69
CA MET A 490 28.76 30.20 27.16
C MET A 490 28.05 30.78 28.40
N GLU A 491 28.76 31.51 29.26
CA GLU A 491 28.19 32.16 30.44
C GLU A 491 27.38 33.42 30.09
N THR A 492 27.71 34.11 28.99
CA THR A 492 26.91 35.25 28.48
C THR A 492 25.62 34.81 27.79
N ASP A 493 25.62 33.63 27.17
CA ASP A 493 24.45 33.08 26.48
C ASP A 493 23.46 32.42 27.46
N LEU A 494 23.92 31.88 28.60
CA LEU A 494 23.06 31.38 29.67
C LEU A 494 22.34 32.52 30.43
N ASN A 495 23.05 33.62 30.74
CA ASN A 495 22.45 34.76 31.45
C ASN A 495 21.43 35.56 30.62
N LYS A 496 21.37 35.36 29.30
CA LYS A 496 20.33 35.94 28.43
C LYS A 496 19.06 35.09 28.30
N LEU A 497 19.06 33.87 28.85
CA LEU A 497 17.92 32.95 28.83
C LEU A 497 17.14 32.89 30.16
N GLU A 498 17.62 33.54 31.23
CA GLU A 498 16.89 33.67 32.50
C GLU A 498 16.19 35.03 32.71
N MET A 499 16.20 35.92 31.72
CA MET A 499 15.35 37.13 31.74
C MET A 499 14.49 37.22 30.48
N LYS A 500 13.41 36.42 30.44
CA LYS A 500 12.15 36.74 29.76
C LYS A 500 11.00 35.86 30.19
#